data_AF-A0A1W9UEV9-F1
#
_entry.id   AF-A0A1W9UEV9-F1
#
_cell.length_a   1.000
_cell.length_b   1.000
_cell.length_c   1.000
_cell.angle_alpha   90.00
_cell.angle_beta   90.00
_cell.angle_gamma   90.00
#
_symmetry.space_group_name_H-M   'P 1'
#
loop_
_entity.id
_entity.type
_entity.pdbx_description
1 polymer ?
#
loop_
_entity_poly.entity_id
_entity_poly.type
_entity_poly.pdbx_seq_one_letter_code
_entity_poly.pdbx_strand_id
1 'polypeptide(L)'
;MAGAVVGIIGVFVVFMLAYGPMIAVEIGAGRPDEADIVKYVIPFLSDLGIVAGVLWAVSAYGFAKKTQWAWRTAVTANVMSLLTGFFSMIPALSRGLFPLFLIVFLPNLITYLLLLTYVRKVDGKIVLVSLISGMAYVMVFMNGIASTDKIILKSGDIFIAVQRINWIAAIGWGVFTVALVTRQKWTVPVGLGAGLLTLTAGIPLAVATTLEAGRFSMFSPGPMLAALLLLVLFVPAGNRMVTQWLEG
;
A
#
# COMPACT_ATOMS: atom_id res chain seq x y z
N MET A 1 16.32 -10.97 10.29
CA MET A 1 15.63 -11.88 11.25
C MET A 1 14.50 -11.19 11.97
N ALA A 2 14.69 -10.02 12.61
CA ALA A 2 13.60 -9.30 13.29
C ALA A 2 12.35 -9.08 12.41
N GLY A 3 12.52 -8.64 11.16
CA GLY A 3 11.41 -8.47 10.21
C GLY A 3 10.63 -9.76 9.91
N ALA A 4 11.28 -10.93 9.94
CA ALA A 4 10.61 -12.22 9.73
C ALA A 4 9.76 -12.60 10.96
N VAL A 5 10.26 -12.35 12.16
CA VAL A 5 9.52 -12.58 13.41
C VAL A 5 8.30 -11.67 13.49
N VAL A 6 8.47 -10.38 13.22
CA VAL A 6 7.36 -9.41 13.19
C VAL A 6 6.35 -9.77 12.10
N GLY A 7 6.80 -10.13 10.90
CA GLY A 7 5.91 -10.47 9.80
C GLY A 7 5.15 -11.79 9.96
N ILE A 8 5.77 -12.84 10.52
CA ILE A 8 5.13 -14.14 10.69
C ILE A 8 4.36 -14.18 12.02
N ILE A 9 5.07 -14.07 13.13
CA ILE A 9 4.50 -14.23 14.48
C ILE A 9 3.73 -12.97 14.86
N GLY A 10 4.32 -11.79 14.64
CA GLY A 10 3.69 -10.52 15.00
C GLY A 10 2.35 -10.33 14.30
N VAL A 11 2.28 -10.52 12.98
CA VAL A 11 1.03 -10.42 12.21
C VAL A 11 0.01 -11.45 12.68
N PHE A 12 0.42 -12.71 12.86
CA PHE A 12 -0.50 -13.77 13.31
C PHE A 12 -1.09 -13.47 14.68
N VAL A 13 -0.26 -13.08 15.66
CA VAL A 13 -0.73 -12.73 17.01
C VAL A 13 -1.64 -11.51 16.97
N VAL A 14 -1.25 -10.46 16.24
CA VAL A 14 -2.08 -9.26 16.10
C VAL A 14 -3.43 -9.59 15.46
N PHE A 15 -3.46 -10.44 14.43
CA PHE A 15 -4.71 -10.89 13.80
C PHE A 15 -5.62 -11.60 14.81
N MET A 16 -5.08 -12.57 15.57
CA MET A 16 -5.85 -13.32 16.58
C MET A 16 -6.45 -12.43 17.66
N LEU A 17 -5.77 -11.33 18.02
CA LEU A 17 -6.22 -10.39 19.04
C LEU A 17 -7.16 -9.31 18.50
N ALA A 18 -6.94 -8.84 17.27
CA ALA A 18 -7.64 -7.68 16.72
C ALA A 18 -8.88 -8.03 15.90
N TYR A 19 -8.91 -9.21 15.25
CA TYR A 19 -9.93 -9.55 14.24
C TYR A 19 -11.35 -9.56 14.82
N GLY A 20 -11.57 -10.30 15.90
CA GLY A 20 -12.87 -10.36 16.58
C GLY A 20 -13.35 -8.99 17.09
N PRO A 21 -12.52 -8.25 17.85
CA PRO A 21 -12.88 -6.90 18.31
C PRO A 21 -13.23 -5.91 17.20
N MET A 22 -12.50 -5.91 16.08
CA MET A 22 -12.82 -5.03 14.95
C MET A 22 -14.22 -5.33 14.37
N ILE A 23 -14.57 -6.60 14.17
CA ILE A 23 -15.91 -6.99 13.70
C ILE A 23 -16.99 -6.57 14.70
N ALA A 24 -16.77 -6.84 16.00
CA ALA A 24 -17.74 -6.56 17.04
C ALA A 24 -18.08 -5.06 17.14
N VAL A 25 -17.09 -4.19 16.99
CA VAL A 25 -17.30 -2.74 17.07
C VAL A 25 -18.02 -2.19 15.84
N GLU A 26 -17.76 -2.71 14.64
CA GLU A 26 -18.52 -2.31 13.44
C GLU A 26 -19.99 -2.76 13.51
N ILE A 27 -20.25 -3.99 13.97
CA ILE A 27 -21.62 -4.47 14.20
C ILE A 27 -22.31 -3.62 15.28
N GLY A 28 -21.63 -3.33 16.39
CA GLY A 28 -22.15 -2.49 17.46
C GLY A 28 -22.44 -1.05 17.03
N ALA A 29 -21.75 -0.55 16.00
CA ALA A 29 -21.98 0.74 15.37
C ALA A 29 -23.10 0.74 14.31
N GLY A 30 -23.78 -0.40 14.11
CA GLY A 30 -24.84 -0.55 13.10
C GLY A 30 -24.31 -0.55 11.66
N ARG A 31 -23.06 -0.98 11.46
CA ARG A 31 -22.37 -1.01 10.16
C ARG A 31 -21.97 -2.44 9.77
N PRO A 32 -22.96 -3.33 9.52
CA PRO A 32 -22.68 -4.72 9.16
C PRO A 32 -21.93 -4.84 7.81
N ASP A 33 -22.09 -3.87 6.93
CA ASP A 33 -21.33 -3.65 5.69
C ASP A 33 -19.82 -3.52 5.95
N GLU A 34 -19.42 -2.60 6.83
CA GLU A 34 -18.02 -2.41 7.21
C GLU A 34 -17.47 -3.65 7.94
N ALA A 35 -18.32 -4.33 8.73
CA ALA A 35 -17.96 -5.60 9.37
C ALA A 35 -17.68 -6.71 8.34
N ASP A 36 -18.43 -6.78 7.24
CA ASP A 36 -18.19 -7.73 6.16
C ASP A 36 -16.88 -7.41 5.42
N ILE A 37 -16.57 -6.14 5.20
CA ILE A 37 -15.26 -5.73 4.69
C ILE A 37 -14.14 -6.23 5.60
N VAL A 38 -14.27 -6.05 6.92
CA VAL A 38 -13.29 -6.55 7.90
C VAL A 38 -13.12 -8.07 7.79
N LYS A 39 -14.23 -8.83 7.66
CA LYS A 39 -14.22 -10.30 7.56
C LYS A 39 -13.43 -10.84 6.37
N TYR A 40 -13.37 -10.10 5.26
CA TYR A 40 -12.67 -10.57 4.06
C TYR A 40 -11.31 -9.91 3.86
N VAL A 41 -11.19 -8.62 4.17
CA VAL A 41 -9.98 -7.84 3.87
C VAL A 41 -8.90 -8.04 4.92
N ILE A 42 -9.25 -8.13 6.21
CA ILE A 42 -8.24 -8.30 7.27
C ILE A 42 -7.55 -9.67 7.21
N PRO A 43 -8.25 -10.81 6.95
CA PRO A 43 -7.56 -12.07 6.73
C PRO A 43 -6.61 -12.03 5.53
N PHE A 44 -7.07 -11.48 4.39
CA PHE A 44 -6.22 -11.32 3.21
C PHE A 44 -4.94 -10.50 3.49
N LEU A 45 -5.07 -9.38 4.20
CA LEU A 45 -3.92 -8.56 4.57
C LEU A 45 -3.00 -9.25 5.58
N SER A 46 -3.56 -10.08 6.45
CA SER A 46 -2.78 -10.87 7.41
C SER A 46 -1.97 -11.95 6.68
N ASP A 47 -2.57 -12.63 5.70
CA ASP A 47 -1.87 -13.56 4.82
C ASP A 47 -0.74 -12.85 4.06
N LEU A 48 -1.02 -11.66 3.51
CA LEU A 48 -0.01 -10.83 2.84
C LEU A 48 1.15 -10.48 3.78
N GLY A 49 0.87 -10.17 5.04
CA GLY A 49 1.86 -9.86 6.06
C GLY A 49 2.72 -11.06 6.45
N ILE A 50 2.10 -12.24 6.57
CA ILE A 50 2.81 -13.50 6.85
C ILE A 50 3.71 -13.85 5.66
N VAL A 51 3.23 -13.73 4.42
CA VAL A 51 4.04 -13.91 3.21
C VAL A 51 5.20 -12.92 3.20
N ALA A 52 4.98 -11.66 3.57
CA ALA A 52 6.03 -10.68 3.72
C ALA A 52 7.06 -11.08 4.79
N GLY A 53 6.62 -11.64 5.92
CA GLY A 53 7.49 -12.22 6.94
C GLY A 53 8.33 -13.39 6.42
N VAL A 54 7.77 -14.26 5.57
CA VAL A 54 8.51 -15.32 4.89
C VAL A 54 9.56 -14.73 3.94
N LEU A 55 9.22 -13.72 3.15
CA LEU A 55 10.19 -13.01 2.29
C LEU A 55 11.30 -12.33 3.11
N TRP A 56 10.99 -11.85 4.31
CA TRP A 56 11.99 -11.37 5.26
C TRP A 56 12.96 -12.48 5.73
N ALA A 57 12.47 -13.71 5.91
CA ALA A 57 13.33 -14.86 6.24
C ALA A 57 14.22 -15.23 5.04
N VAL A 58 13.64 -15.27 3.83
CA VAL A 58 14.35 -15.55 2.58
C VAL A 58 15.44 -14.50 2.31
N SER A 59 15.13 -13.21 2.49
CA SER A 59 16.12 -12.15 2.34
C SER A 59 17.23 -12.23 3.39
N ALA A 60 16.92 -12.63 4.64
CA ALA A 60 17.95 -12.85 5.66
C ALA A 60 18.92 -13.97 5.26
N TYR A 61 18.42 -15.07 4.70
CA TYR A 61 19.27 -16.12 4.12
C TYR A 61 20.13 -15.57 2.98
N GLY A 62 19.54 -14.77 2.07
CA GLY A 62 20.27 -14.13 0.98
C GLY A 62 21.39 -13.21 1.46
N PHE A 63 21.15 -12.40 2.49
CA PHE A 63 22.18 -11.54 3.09
C PHE A 63 23.30 -12.35 3.74
N ALA A 64 22.98 -13.44 4.45
CA ALA A 64 23.97 -14.34 5.03
C ALA A 64 24.86 -14.99 3.95
N LYS A 65 24.29 -15.26 2.78
CA LYS A 65 25.00 -15.77 1.60
C LYS A 65 25.56 -14.68 0.67
N LYS A 66 25.45 -13.40 1.05
CA LYS A 66 25.93 -12.23 0.27
C LYS A 66 25.39 -12.20 -1.17
N THR A 67 24.14 -12.62 -1.38
CA THR A 67 23.54 -12.64 -2.72
C THR A 67 22.94 -11.29 -3.10
N GLN A 68 22.93 -10.98 -4.40
CA GLN A 68 22.42 -9.70 -4.92
C GLN A 68 20.89 -9.57 -4.83
N TRP A 69 20.16 -10.68 -4.89
CA TRP A 69 18.69 -10.69 -4.83
C TRP A 69 18.13 -10.45 -3.42
N ALA A 70 18.96 -10.60 -2.38
CA ALA A 70 18.57 -10.42 -0.99
C ALA A 70 17.98 -9.02 -0.74
N TRP A 71 18.62 -8.00 -1.31
CA TRP A 71 18.18 -6.61 -1.23
C TRP A 71 16.78 -6.42 -1.82
N ARG A 72 16.55 -6.91 -3.05
CA ARG A 72 15.25 -6.76 -3.73
C ARG A 72 14.16 -7.45 -2.93
N THR A 73 14.44 -8.65 -2.43
CA THR A 73 13.50 -9.44 -1.63
C THR A 73 13.15 -8.74 -0.32
N ALA A 74 14.13 -8.13 0.37
CA ALA A 74 13.89 -7.38 1.60
C ALA A 74 13.01 -6.13 1.36
N VAL A 75 13.25 -5.40 0.27
CA VAL A 75 12.44 -4.23 -0.09
C VAL A 75 11.01 -4.66 -0.42
N THR A 76 10.81 -5.73 -1.19
CA THR A 76 9.48 -6.30 -1.47
C THR A 76 8.76 -6.70 -0.19
N ALA A 77 9.43 -7.44 0.69
CA ALA A 77 8.88 -7.85 1.99
C ALA A 77 8.44 -6.63 2.81
N ASN A 78 9.26 -5.59 2.85
CA ASN A 78 8.94 -4.39 3.60
C ASN A 78 7.72 -3.64 3.02
N VAL A 79 7.67 -3.43 1.70
CA VAL A 79 6.54 -2.76 1.03
C VAL A 79 5.22 -3.51 1.27
N MET A 80 5.22 -4.84 1.20
CA MET A 80 4.05 -5.66 1.52
C MET A 80 3.65 -5.52 3.00
N SER A 81 4.62 -5.55 3.91
CA SER A 81 4.37 -5.40 5.35
C SER A 81 3.78 -4.03 5.69
N LEU A 82 4.19 -2.98 4.96
CA LEU A 82 3.65 -1.63 5.13
C LEU A 82 2.18 -1.54 4.72
N LEU A 83 1.76 -2.19 3.63
CA LEU A 83 0.34 -2.25 3.28
C LEU A 83 -0.45 -2.99 4.37
N THR A 84 -0.01 -4.18 4.77
CA THR A 84 -0.66 -4.96 5.83
C THR A 84 -0.79 -4.15 7.11
N GLY A 85 0.31 -3.55 7.57
CA GLY A 85 0.31 -2.77 8.80
C GLY A 85 -0.58 -1.54 8.71
N PHE A 86 -0.47 -0.74 7.65
CA PHE A 86 -1.21 0.52 7.55
C PHE A 86 -2.71 0.30 7.41
N PHE A 87 -3.12 -0.52 6.43
CA PHE A 87 -4.54 -0.64 6.10
C PHE A 87 -5.31 -1.34 7.22
N SER A 88 -4.73 -2.37 7.84
CA SER A 88 -5.40 -3.10 8.93
C SER A 88 -5.57 -2.27 10.21
N MET A 89 -4.97 -1.08 10.31
CA MET A 89 -5.26 -0.14 11.41
C MET A 89 -6.54 0.66 11.20
N ILE A 90 -7.01 0.83 9.96
CA ILE A 90 -8.10 1.76 9.63
C ILE A 90 -9.42 1.41 10.37
N PRO A 91 -9.90 0.15 10.40
CA PRO A 91 -11.15 -0.18 11.11
C PRO A 91 -11.06 0.06 12.63
N ALA A 92 -9.89 -0.16 13.22
CA ALA A 92 -9.69 0.14 14.64
C ALA A 92 -9.72 1.65 14.90
N LEU A 93 -9.02 2.43 14.07
CA LEU A 93 -8.93 3.88 14.21
C LEU A 93 -10.27 4.60 13.95
N SER A 94 -11.06 4.14 12.98
CA SER A 94 -12.37 4.73 12.66
C SER A 94 -13.36 4.63 13.82
N ARG A 95 -13.15 3.69 14.74
CA ARG A 95 -14.05 3.39 15.87
C ARG A 95 -13.43 3.60 17.24
N GLY A 96 -12.25 4.21 17.31
CA GLY A 96 -11.59 4.52 18.59
C GLY A 96 -11.01 3.31 19.32
N LEU A 97 -10.85 2.16 18.64
CA LEU A 97 -10.09 1.03 19.18
C LEU A 97 -8.60 1.29 19.06
N PHE A 98 -7.82 0.71 19.96
CA PHE A 98 -6.35 0.75 19.85
C PHE A 98 -5.89 -0.06 18.61
N PRO A 99 -5.14 0.54 17.67
CA PRO A 99 -4.78 -0.10 16.42
C PRO A 99 -3.58 -1.05 16.60
N LEU A 100 -3.83 -2.30 16.99
CA LEU A 100 -2.76 -3.28 17.26
C LEU A 100 -1.80 -3.51 16.07
N PHE A 101 -2.26 -3.36 14.83
CA PHE A 101 -1.42 -3.43 13.63
C PHE A 101 -0.34 -2.33 13.56
N LEU A 102 -0.36 -1.33 14.44
CA LEU A 102 0.73 -0.37 14.63
C LEU A 102 2.06 -1.08 14.94
N ILE A 103 2.00 -2.20 15.67
CA ILE A 103 3.16 -3.04 16.01
C ILE A 103 3.79 -3.67 14.77
N VAL A 104 3.03 -3.84 13.69
CA VAL A 104 3.55 -4.30 12.39
C VAL A 104 4.00 -3.11 11.55
N PHE A 105 3.17 -2.07 11.47
CA PHE A 105 3.41 -0.92 10.59
C PHE A 105 4.67 -0.13 10.98
N LEU A 106 4.77 0.32 12.22
CA LEU A 106 5.80 1.27 12.64
C LEU A 106 7.22 0.68 12.55
N PRO A 107 7.49 -0.56 13.01
CA PRO A 107 8.81 -1.17 12.82
C PRO A 107 9.17 -1.35 11.34
N ASN A 108 8.21 -1.67 10.48
CA ASN A 108 8.47 -1.78 9.05
C ASN A 108 8.73 -0.41 8.40
N LEU A 109 8.05 0.65 8.83
CA LEU A 109 8.32 2.01 8.34
C LEU A 109 9.72 2.48 8.73
N ILE A 110 10.11 2.27 9.99
CA ILE A 110 11.46 2.57 10.46
C ILE A 110 12.49 1.75 9.68
N THR A 111 12.23 0.45 9.50
CA THR A 111 13.12 -0.44 8.74
C THR A 111 13.24 0.02 7.29
N TYR A 112 12.15 0.45 6.65
CA TYR A 112 12.16 0.99 5.29
C TYR A 112 13.11 2.18 5.19
N LEU A 113 12.93 3.18 6.07
CA LEU A 113 13.76 4.37 6.07
C LEU A 113 15.23 4.04 6.35
N LEU A 114 15.53 3.13 7.29
CA LEU A 114 16.89 2.70 7.59
C LEU A 114 17.54 1.97 6.40
N LEU A 115 16.81 1.07 5.73
CA LEU A 115 17.31 0.38 4.55
C LEU A 115 17.69 1.38 3.44
N LEU A 116 16.85 2.38 3.20
CA LEU A 116 17.10 3.36 2.14
C LEU A 116 18.20 4.36 2.52
N THR A 117 18.10 4.99 3.67
CA THR A 117 18.96 6.12 4.05
C THR A 117 20.30 5.69 4.62
N TYR A 118 20.32 4.66 5.47
CA TYR A 118 21.54 4.24 6.18
C TYR A 118 22.27 3.12 5.44
N VAL A 119 21.54 2.09 4.99
CA VAL A 119 22.18 0.90 4.38
C VAL A 119 22.57 1.15 2.92
N ARG A 120 21.65 1.66 2.09
CA ARG A 120 21.91 1.91 0.66
C ARG A 120 22.23 3.36 0.31
N LYS A 121 22.11 4.30 1.25
CA LYS A 121 22.36 5.73 1.04
C LYS A 121 21.69 6.25 -0.23
N VAL A 122 20.44 5.86 -0.42
CA VAL A 122 19.60 6.30 -1.53
C VAL A 122 19.43 7.81 -1.47
N ASP A 123 19.46 8.47 -2.62
CA ASP A 123 19.24 9.92 -2.72
C ASP A 123 17.91 10.31 -2.06
N GLY A 124 17.92 11.39 -1.27
CA GLY A 124 16.75 11.81 -0.48
C GLY A 124 15.52 12.12 -1.33
N LYS A 125 15.69 12.63 -2.56
CA LYS A 125 14.56 12.88 -3.47
C LYS A 125 13.96 11.55 -3.95
N ILE A 126 14.78 10.53 -4.18
CA ILE A 126 14.31 9.20 -4.54
C ILE A 126 13.59 8.52 -3.37
N VAL A 127 14.08 8.70 -2.14
CA VAL A 127 13.36 8.26 -0.93
C VAL A 127 11.99 8.94 -0.83
N LEU A 128 11.92 10.25 -1.10
CA LEU A 128 10.65 10.97 -1.10
C LEU A 128 9.69 10.45 -2.18
N VAL A 129 10.18 10.25 -3.41
CA VAL A 129 9.37 9.68 -4.51
C VAL A 129 8.88 8.28 -4.14
N SER A 130 9.71 7.44 -3.52
CA SER A 130 9.33 6.08 -3.11
C SER A 130 8.31 6.06 -1.97
N LEU A 131 8.37 7.01 -1.04
CA LEU A 131 7.36 7.18 0.00
C LEU A 131 6.03 7.63 -0.60
N ILE A 132 6.04 8.63 -1.50
CA ILE A 132 4.84 9.11 -2.17
C ILE A 132 4.21 7.99 -3.01
N SER A 133 5.01 7.17 -3.70
CA SER A 133 4.48 6.01 -4.44
C SER A 133 3.96 4.91 -3.52
N GLY A 134 4.56 4.70 -2.36
CA GLY A 134 4.02 3.82 -1.32
C GLY A 134 2.68 4.31 -0.77
N MET A 135 2.52 5.62 -0.59
CA MET A 135 1.23 6.22 -0.22
C MET A 135 0.19 6.08 -1.34
N ALA A 136 0.58 6.30 -2.60
CA ALA A 136 -0.29 6.08 -3.75
C ALA A 136 -0.76 4.62 -3.80
N TYR A 137 0.14 3.65 -3.59
CA TYR A 137 -0.20 2.24 -3.47
C TYR A 137 -1.31 2.00 -2.44
N VAL A 138 -1.15 2.49 -1.22
CA VAL A 138 -2.10 2.31 -0.12
C VAL A 138 -3.44 2.99 -0.44
N MET A 139 -3.43 4.25 -0.89
CA MET A 139 -4.66 5.00 -1.15
C MET A 139 -5.45 4.43 -2.32
N VAL A 140 -4.76 3.95 -3.35
CA VAL A 140 -5.41 3.32 -4.51
C VAL A 140 -5.93 1.93 -4.16
N PHE A 141 -5.23 1.17 -3.30
CA PHE A 141 -5.77 -0.07 -2.72
C PHE A 141 -7.06 0.20 -1.93
N MET A 142 -7.04 1.24 -1.07
CA MET A 142 -8.20 1.68 -0.30
C MET A 142 -9.38 2.07 -1.18
N ASN A 143 -9.16 2.75 -2.31
CA ASN A 143 -10.22 3.05 -3.27
C ASN A 143 -10.91 1.78 -3.78
N GLY A 144 -10.15 0.71 -4.03
CA GLY A 144 -10.72 -0.58 -4.40
C GLY A 144 -11.55 -1.19 -3.27
N ILE A 145 -11.07 -1.17 -2.02
CA ILE A 145 -11.83 -1.66 -0.86
C ILE A 145 -13.11 -0.87 -0.61
N ALA A 146 -13.01 0.46 -0.60
CA ALA A 146 -14.16 1.34 -0.41
C ALA A 146 -15.16 1.25 -1.58
N SER A 147 -14.71 0.91 -2.79
CA SER A 147 -15.62 0.57 -3.88
C SER A 147 -16.37 -0.73 -3.61
N THR A 148 -15.72 -1.76 -3.03
CA THR A 148 -16.38 -3.00 -2.58
C THR A 148 -17.49 -2.70 -1.58
N ASP A 149 -17.20 -1.90 -0.56
CA ASP A 149 -18.17 -1.46 0.45
C ASP A 149 -19.39 -0.80 -0.20
N LYS A 150 -19.15 0.12 -1.13
CA LYS A 150 -20.22 0.77 -1.88
C LYS A 150 -21.03 -0.21 -2.73
N ILE A 151 -20.41 -1.17 -3.40
CA ILE A 151 -21.12 -2.19 -4.19
C ILE A 151 -22.08 -3.00 -3.30
N ILE A 152 -21.69 -3.32 -2.06
CA ILE A 152 -22.52 -4.05 -1.10
C ILE A 152 -23.72 -3.19 -0.66
N LEU A 153 -23.49 -1.91 -0.34
CA LEU A 153 -24.51 -1.00 0.19
C LEU A 153 -25.47 -0.44 -0.87
N LYS A 154 -24.93 -0.06 -2.01
CA LYS A 154 -25.58 0.64 -3.11
C LYS A 154 -24.98 0.12 -4.41
N SER A 155 -25.71 -0.73 -5.12
CA SER A 155 -25.33 -1.25 -6.43
C SER A 155 -25.21 -0.13 -7.46
N GLY A 156 -24.10 0.62 -7.42
CA GLY A 156 -23.75 1.69 -8.33
C GLY A 156 -22.75 1.19 -9.37
N ASP A 157 -23.15 1.23 -10.64
CA ASP A 157 -22.36 0.71 -11.77
C ASP A 157 -20.94 1.28 -11.82
N ILE A 158 -20.76 2.54 -11.40
CA ILE A 158 -19.45 3.18 -11.35
C ILE A 158 -18.49 2.47 -10.41
N PHE A 159 -18.94 2.02 -9.23
CA PHE A 159 -18.09 1.33 -8.26
C PHE A 159 -17.66 -0.03 -8.82
N ILE A 160 -18.56 -0.74 -9.49
CA ILE A 160 -18.28 -2.04 -10.14
C ILE A 160 -17.24 -1.87 -11.26
N ALA A 161 -17.40 -0.84 -12.09
CA ALA A 161 -16.54 -0.58 -13.24
C ALA A 161 -15.08 -0.29 -12.82
N VAL A 162 -14.87 0.42 -11.71
CA VAL A 162 -13.54 0.93 -11.34
C VAL A 162 -12.84 0.13 -10.24
N GLN A 163 -13.56 -0.71 -9.48
CA GLN A 163 -13.01 -1.45 -8.33
C GLN A 163 -11.73 -2.23 -8.67
N ARG A 164 -11.81 -3.11 -9.68
CA ARG A 164 -10.71 -4.00 -10.06
C ARG A 164 -9.54 -3.24 -10.67
N ILE A 165 -9.85 -2.16 -11.39
CA ILE A 165 -8.83 -1.28 -11.99
C ILE A 165 -8.02 -0.60 -10.88
N ASN A 166 -8.67 -0.15 -9.81
CA ASN A 166 -7.95 0.38 -8.63
C ASN A 166 -7.01 -0.67 -8.03
N TRP A 167 -7.42 -1.93 -7.87
CA TRP A 167 -6.49 -2.95 -7.36
C TRP A 167 -5.31 -3.24 -8.29
N ILE A 168 -5.52 -3.28 -9.60
CA ILE A 168 -4.43 -3.44 -10.57
C ILE A 168 -3.47 -2.24 -10.50
N ALA A 169 -4.01 -1.02 -10.43
CA ALA A 169 -3.21 0.20 -10.28
C ALA A 169 -2.42 0.21 -8.96
N ALA A 170 -3.02 -0.26 -7.86
CA ALA A 170 -2.35 -0.42 -6.57
C ALA A 170 -1.16 -1.39 -6.66
N ILE A 171 -1.35 -2.56 -7.27
CA ILE A 171 -0.25 -3.50 -7.54
C ILE A 171 0.85 -2.81 -8.37
N GLY A 172 0.48 -2.05 -9.39
CA GLY A 172 1.40 -1.25 -10.19
C GLY A 172 2.24 -0.28 -9.35
N TRP A 173 1.63 0.44 -8.39
CA TRP A 173 2.35 1.34 -7.49
C TRP A 173 3.26 0.61 -6.49
N GLY A 174 2.83 -0.53 -5.96
CA GLY A 174 3.67 -1.38 -5.12
C GLY A 174 4.91 -1.87 -5.88
N VAL A 175 4.70 -2.37 -7.10
CA VAL A 175 5.77 -2.81 -8.01
C VAL A 175 6.69 -1.64 -8.39
N PHE A 176 6.15 -0.47 -8.73
CA PHE A 176 6.92 0.74 -9.01
C PHE A 176 7.82 1.11 -7.82
N THR A 177 7.29 1.09 -6.60
CA THR A 177 8.03 1.45 -5.38
C THR A 177 9.24 0.53 -5.18
N VAL A 178 9.04 -0.79 -5.33
CA VAL A 178 10.13 -1.77 -5.26
C VAL A 178 11.12 -1.58 -6.42
N ALA A 179 10.62 -1.38 -7.64
CA ALA A 179 11.43 -1.24 -8.84
C ALA A 179 12.33 0.00 -8.80
N LEU A 180 11.80 1.12 -8.33
CA LEU A 180 12.50 2.39 -8.15
C LEU A 180 13.67 2.22 -7.19
N VAL A 181 13.40 1.71 -5.99
CA VAL A 181 14.42 1.50 -4.95
C VAL A 181 15.49 0.50 -5.39
N THR A 182 15.12 -0.49 -6.19
CA THR A 182 16.03 -1.54 -6.66
C THR A 182 16.65 -1.25 -8.02
N ARG A 183 16.45 -0.04 -8.55
CA ARG A 183 17.00 0.48 -9.82
C ARG A 183 16.66 -0.41 -11.04
N GLN A 184 15.39 -0.80 -11.19
CA GLN A 184 14.98 -1.52 -12.40
C GLN A 184 14.76 -0.57 -13.58
N LYS A 185 15.29 -0.92 -14.76
CA LYS A 185 15.16 -0.10 -15.98
C LYS A 185 13.71 0.10 -16.44
N TRP A 186 12.83 -0.83 -16.10
CA TRP A 186 11.40 -0.78 -16.43
C TRP A 186 10.55 0.00 -15.41
N THR A 187 11.15 0.65 -14.41
CA THR A 187 10.42 1.42 -13.38
C THR A 187 9.52 2.49 -13.99
N VAL A 188 10.04 3.28 -14.94
CA VAL A 188 9.30 4.40 -15.55
C VAL A 188 8.01 3.93 -16.24
N PRO A 189 8.03 2.97 -17.19
CA PRO A 189 6.81 2.53 -17.85
C PRO A 189 5.78 1.92 -16.87
N VAL A 190 6.22 1.23 -15.81
CA VAL A 190 5.29 0.73 -14.77
C VAL A 190 4.64 1.89 -14.01
N GLY A 191 5.40 2.92 -13.64
CA GLY A 191 4.87 4.10 -12.96
C GLY A 191 3.88 4.88 -13.82
N LEU A 192 4.17 5.04 -15.11
CA LEU A 192 3.24 5.65 -16.06
C LEU A 192 1.94 4.85 -16.19
N GLY A 193 2.04 3.53 -16.35
CA GLY A 193 0.86 2.65 -16.41
C GLY A 193 0.03 2.70 -15.13
N ALA A 194 0.66 2.57 -13.97
CA ALA A 194 -0.02 2.63 -12.66
C ALA A 194 -0.72 3.99 -12.45
N GLY A 195 -0.05 5.09 -12.80
CA GLY A 195 -0.63 6.42 -12.71
C GLY A 195 -1.82 6.62 -13.64
N LEU A 196 -1.71 6.24 -14.90
CA LEU A 196 -2.82 6.35 -15.86
C LEU A 196 -4.02 5.50 -15.47
N LEU A 197 -3.80 4.27 -15.00
CA LEU A 197 -4.89 3.44 -14.46
C LEU A 197 -5.53 4.08 -13.23
N THR A 198 -4.73 4.65 -12.33
CA THR A 198 -5.23 5.34 -11.13
C THR A 198 -6.10 6.53 -11.50
N LEU A 199 -5.67 7.37 -12.45
CA LEU A 199 -6.45 8.54 -12.87
C LEU A 199 -7.74 8.12 -13.59
N THR A 200 -7.64 7.13 -14.49
CA THR A 200 -8.79 6.60 -15.24
C THR A 200 -9.87 6.04 -14.31
N ALA A 201 -9.48 5.28 -13.29
CA ALA A 201 -10.43 4.67 -12.35
C ALA A 201 -10.86 5.63 -11.24
N GLY A 202 -9.93 6.43 -10.72
CA GLY A 202 -10.13 7.18 -9.48
C GLY A 202 -10.70 8.58 -9.68
N ILE A 203 -10.45 9.27 -10.80
CA ILE A 203 -11.08 10.58 -11.06
C ILE A 203 -12.61 10.45 -11.19
N PRO A 204 -13.16 9.55 -12.02
CA PRO A 204 -14.63 9.40 -12.11
C PRO A 204 -15.26 9.08 -10.76
N LEU A 205 -14.61 8.20 -10.00
CA LEU A 205 -15.04 7.82 -8.66
C LEU A 205 -15.05 9.01 -7.69
N ALA A 206 -13.98 9.81 -7.66
CA ALA A 206 -13.87 10.99 -6.82
C ALA A 206 -14.90 12.07 -7.21
N VAL A 207 -15.11 12.30 -8.50
CA VAL A 207 -16.10 13.27 -9.00
C VAL A 207 -17.52 12.84 -8.63
N ALA A 208 -17.91 11.60 -8.98
CA ALA A 208 -19.26 11.10 -8.72
C ALA A 208 -19.61 11.14 -7.23
N THR A 209 -18.68 10.72 -6.37
CA THR A 209 -18.89 10.72 -4.92
C THR A 209 -18.84 12.12 -4.30
N THR A 210 -18.09 13.06 -4.88
CA THR A 210 -18.13 14.48 -4.47
C THR A 210 -19.48 15.09 -4.81
N LEU A 211 -20.02 14.81 -5.99
CA LEU A 211 -21.34 15.27 -6.41
C LEU A 211 -22.46 14.65 -5.56
N GLU A 212 -22.39 13.35 -5.26
CA GLU A 212 -23.38 12.67 -4.41
C GLU A 212 -23.36 13.18 -2.97
N ALA A 213 -22.17 13.37 -2.39
CA ALA A 213 -22.05 13.73 -0.97
C ALA A 213 -22.05 15.24 -0.70
N GLY A 214 -21.92 16.08 -1.74
CA GLY A 214 -21.79 17.54 -1.60
C GLY A 214 -20.55 18.00 -0.85
N ARG A 215 -19.53 17.13 -0.71
CA ARG A 215 -18.29 17.39 0.03
C ARG A 215 -17.11 16.67 -0.61
N PHE A 216 -15.90 17.04 -0.20
CA PHE A 216 -14.67 16.43 -0.72
C PHE A 216 -14.67 14.91 -0.59
N SER A 217 -14.40 14.21 -1.70
CA SER A 217 -14.41 12.75 -1.74
C SER A 217 -13.18 12.13 -1.09
N MET A 218 -13.40 11.13 -0.24
CA MET A 218 -12.35 10.28 0.32
C MET A 218 -11.65 9.40 -0.73
N PHE A 219 -12.18 9.31 -1.96
CA PHE A 219 -11.54 8.60 -3.08
C PHE A 219 -10.49 9.44 -3.82
N SER A 220 -10.41 10.74 -3.55
CA SER A 220 -9.51 11.71 -4.22
C SER A 220 -8.01 11.57 -3.90
N PRO A 221 -7.58 11.17 -2.69
CA PRO A 221 -6.15 11.12 -2.34
C PRO A 221 -5.31 10.24 -3.27
N GLY A 222 -5.81 9.07 -3.67
CA GLY A 222 -5.11 8.17 -4.60
C GLY A 222 -4.80 8.85 -5.95
N PRO A 223 -5.81 9.36 -6.67
CA PRO A 223 -5.65 10.16 -7.89
C PRO A 223 -4.72 11.37 -7.73
N MET A 224 -4.79 12.09 -6.61
CA MET A 224 -3.93 13.26 -6.38
C MET A 224 -2.45 12.86 -6.28
N LEU A 225 -2.15 11.81 -5.51
CA LEU A 225 -0.79 11.29 -5.38
C LEU A 225 -0.29 10.72 -6.72
N ALA A 226 -1.15 10.01 -7.46
CA ALA A 226 -0.81 9.50 -8.79
C ALA A 226 -0.54 10.63 -9.79
N ALA A 227 -1.34 11.70 -9.77
CA ALA A 227 -1.10 12.88 -10.60
C ALA A 227 0.24 13.54 -10.29
N LEU A 228 0.57 13.69 -8.99
CA LEU A 228 1.88 14.21 -8.56
C LEU A 228 3.03 13.34 -9.06
N LEU A 229 2.93 12.01 -8.94
CA LEU A 229 3.96 11.09 -9.41
C LEU A 229 4.08 11.09 -10.94
N LEU A 230 2.97 11.18 -11.67
CA LEU A 230 2.99 11.35 -13.12
C LEU A 230 3.66 12.66 -13.52
N LEU A 231 3.41 13.77 -12.82
CA LEU A 231 4.13 15.03 -13.05
C LEU A 231 5.64 14.85 -12.86
N VAL A 232 6.06 14.15 -11.80
CA VAL A 232 7.48 13.82 -11.60
C VAL A 232 8.03 12.99 -12.77
N LEU A 233 7.28 12.02 -13.28
CA LEU A 233 7.72 11.14 -14.36
C LEU A 233 7.67 11.80 -15.76
N PHE A 234 6.81 12.80 -15.99
CA PHE A 234 6.66 13.48 -17.27
C PHE A 234 7.50 14.75 -17.39
N VAL A 235 7.64 15.53 -16.32
CA VAL A 235 8.40 16.78 -16.35
C VAL A 235 9.89 16.47 -16.55
N PRO A 236 10.60 17.12 -17.50
CA PRO A 236 11.99 16.77 -17.83
C PRO A 236 12.94 16.74 -16.63
N ALA A 237 12.77 17.67 -15.68
CA ALA A 237 13.60 17.71 -14.47
C ALA A 237 13.36 16.49 -13.56
N GLY A 238 12.10 16.12 -13.31
CA GLY A 238 11.76 14.96 -12.49
C GLY A 238 12.10 13.65 -13.19
N ASN A 239 11.84 13.56 -14.50
CA ASN A 239 12.17 12.38 -15.30
C ASN A 239 13.69 12.13 -15.30
N ARG A 240 14.51 13.17 -15.57
CA ARG A 240 15.97 13.07 -15.52
C ARG A 240 16.49 12.63 -14.16
N MET A 241 15.92 13.16 -13.08
CA MET A 241 16.28 12.74 -11.71
C MET A 241 16.03 11.24 -11.50
N VAL A 242 14.86 10.73 -11.95
CA VAL A 242 14.52 9.32 -11.83
C VAL A 242 15.39 8.46 -12.74
N THR A 243 15.58 8.83 -14.01
CA THR A 243 16.36 8.02 -14.96
C THR A 243 17.84 7.95 -14.58
N GLN A 244 18.45 9.06 -14.15
CA GLN A 244 19.83 9.06 -13.63
C GLN A 244 20.00 8.12 -12.44
N TRP A 245 19.03 8.10 -11.52
CA TRP A 245 19.05 7.16 -10.40
C TRP A 245 18.98 5.70 -10.85
N LEU A 246 18.21 5.39 -11.90
CA LEU A 246 18.08 4.04 -12.45
C LEU A 246 19.33 3.58 -13.20
N GLU A 247 20.12 4.51 -13.74
CA GLU A 247 21.31 4.22 -14.56
C GLU A 247 22.54 3.84 -13.75
N GLY A 248 22.67 4.30 -12.50
CA GLY A 248 23.76 3.86 -11.62
C GLY A 248 24.49 4.98 -10.92
#